data_AF-A0A2V2ZVJ2-F1
#
_entry.id   AF-A0A2V2ZVJ2-F1
#
_cell.length_a   1.000
_cell.length_b   1.000
_cell.length_c   1.000
_cell.angle_alpha   90.00
_cell.angle_beta   90.00
_cell.angle_gamma   90.00
#
_symmetry.space_group_name_H-M   'P 1'
#
loop_
_entity.id
_entity.type
_entity.pdbx_description
1 polymer ?
#
loop_
_entity_poly.entity_id
_entity_poly.type
_entity_poly.pdbx_seq_one_letter_code
_entity_poly.pdbx_strand_id
1 'polypeptide(L)' 'MKTQDAIDLAKKIIELDLLRDEMWESFAAAAGDQAYEILRNVQNN' A
#
# COMPACT_ATOMS: atom_id res chain seq x y z
N MET A 1 -15.04 7.37 23.90
CA MET A 1 -13.57 7.21 24.02
C MET A 1 -13.17 6.12 23.03
N LYS A 2 -12.34 6.41 22.02
CA LYS A 2 -11.86 5.32 21.13
C LYS A 2 -11.06 4.34 21.98
N THR A 3 -11.26 3.04 21.79
CA THR A 3 -10.48 2.03 22.50
C THR A 3 -9.01 2.18 22.10
N GLN A 4 -8.08 1.91 23.02
CA GLN A 4 -6.64 1.96 22.73
C GLN A 4 -6.30 1.11 21.49
N ASP A 5 -6.97 -0.03 21.34
CA ASP A 5 -6.89 -0.90 20.17
C ASP A 5 -7.19 -0.18 18.85
N ALA A 6 -8.21 0.69 18.81
CA ALA A 6 -8.55 1.44 17.60
C ALA A 6 -7.48 2.48 17.24
N ILE A 7 -6.81 3.06 18.25
CA ILE A 7 -5.70 4.00 18.04
C ILE A 7 -4.45 3.24 17.54
N ASP A 8 -4.18 2.08 18.11
CA ASP A 8 -3.02 1.27 17.73
C ASP A 8 -3.19 0.68 16.32
N LEU A 9 -4.41 0.26 15.95
CA LEU A 9 -4.73 -0.11 14.58
C LEU A 9 -4.56 1.07 13.61
N ALA A 10 -5.01 2.27 13.99
CA ALA A 10 -4.86 3.46 13.15
C ALA A 10 -3.38 3.78 12.87
N LYS A 11 -2.50 3.65 13.86
CA LYS A 11 -1.05 3.84 13.67
C LYS A 11 -0.46 2.82 12.68
N LYS A 12 -0.82 1.54 12.84
CA LYS A 12 -0.37 0.48 11.92
C LYS A 12 -0.84 0.71 10.49
N ILE A 13 -2.06 1.21 10.30
CA ILE A 13 -2.57 1.56 8.97
C ILE A 13 -1.71 2.65 8.35
N ILE A 14 -1.39 3.71 9.10
CA ILE A 14 -0.53 4.80 8.60
C ILE A 14 0.87 4.29 8.23
N GLU A 15 1.46 3.43 9.07
CA GLU A 15 2.76 2.81 8.79
C GLU A 15 2.73 1.96 7.51
N LEU A 16 1.64 1.21 7.31
CA LEU A 16 1.43 0.41 6.09
C LEU A 16 1.21 1.28 4.85
N ASP A 17 0.48 2.39 4.98
CA ASP A 17 0.24 3.31 3.88
C ASP A 17 1.56 3.92 3.37
N LEU A 18 2.43 4.35 4.30
CA LEU A 18 3.76 4.86 3.96
C LEU A 18 4.61 3.81 3.22
N LEU A 19 4.67 2.59 3.75
CA LEU A 19 5.40 1.49 3.12
C LEU A 19 4.82 1.14 1.74
N ARG A 20 3.50 1.18 1.61
CA ARG A 20 2.79 0.92 0.37
C ARG A 20 3.14 1.95 -0.70
N ASP A 21 3.30 3.21 -0.34
CA ASP A 21 3.69 4.26 -1.28
C ASP A 21 5.14 4.10 -1.75
N GLU A 22 6.08 3.78 -0.85
CA GLU A 22 7.48 3.48 -1.21
C GLU A 22 7.60 2.28 -2.16
N MET A 23 6.86 1.20 -1.88
CA MET A 23 6.80 0.02 -2.74
C MET A 23 6.17 0.35 -4.09
N TRP A 24 5.12 1.20 -4.12
CA TRP A 24 4.48 1.63 -5.36
C TRP A 24 5.44 2.42 -6.24
N GLU A 25 6.20 3.35 -5.70
CA GLU A 25 7.19 4.12 -6.47
C GLU A 25 8.26 3.21 -7.08
N SER A 26 8.79 2.28 -6.27
CA SER A 26 9.81 1.32 -6.72
C SER A 26 9.27 0.39 -7.81
N PHE A 27 8.04 -0.11 -7.63
CA PHE A 27 7.35 -0.95 -8.58
C PHE A 27 7.04 -0.21 -9.88
N ALA A 28 6.50 1.02 -9.80
CA ALA A 28 6.16 1.82 -10.97
C ALA A 28 7.41 2.19 -11.77
N ALA A 29 8.53 2.50 -11.10
CA ALA A 29 9.81 2.74 -11.76
C ALA A 29 10.32 1.50 -12.52
N ALA A 30 10.10 0.30 -11.98
CA ALA A 30 10.51 -0.95 -12.63
C ALA A 30 9.57 -1.39 -13.76
N ALA A 31 8.26 -1.18 -13.59
CA ALA A 31 7.22 -1.63 -14.52
C ALA A 31 6.91 -0.63 -15.65
N GLY A 32 7.30 0.63 -15.48
CA GLY A 32 7.01 1.70 -16.44
C GLY A 32 5.51 1.87 -16.68
N ASP A 33 5.12 2.11 -17.94
CA ASP A 33 3.73 2.37 -18.34
C ASP A 33 2.77 1.22 -18.05
N GLN A 34 3.28 0.01 -17.80
CA GLN A 34 2.49 -1.19 -17.52
C GLN A 34 2.20 -1.39 -16.02
N ALA A 35 2.71 -0.52 -15.13
CA ALA A 35 2.60 -0.68 -13.68
C ALA A 35 1.15 -0.93 -13.22
N TYR A 36 0.20 -0.11 -13.68
CA TYR A 36 -1.21 -0.24 -13.30
C TYR A 36 -1.84 -1.55 -13.77
N GLU A 37 -1.53 -2.00 -14.99
CA GLU A 37 -2.06 -3.24 -15.55
C GLU A 37 -1.52 -4.46 -14.81
N ILE A 38 -0.21 -4.49 -14.56
CA ILE A 38 0.45 -5.57 -13.79
C ILE A 38 -0.13 -5.64 -12.38
N LEU A 39 -0.25 -4.50 -11.68
CA LEU A 39 -0.81 -4.48 -10.34
C LEU A 39 -2.26 -4.99 -10.33
N ARG A 40 -3.06 -4.57 -11.32
CA ARG A 40 -4.46 -5.01 -11.46
C ARG A 40 -4.54 -6.51 -11.72
N ASN A 41 -3.67 -7.07 -12.54
CA ASN A 41 -3.63 -8.50 -12.84
C ASN A 41 -3.26 -9.32 -11.61
N VAL A 42 -2.34 -8.85 -10.77
CA VAL A 42 -1.99 -9.50 -9.50
C VAL A 42 -3.15 -9.41 -8.49
N GLN A 43 -3.84 -8.27 -8.40
CA GLN A 43 -4.96 -8.08 -7.47
C GLN A 43 -6.19 -8.94 -7.77
N ASN A 44 -6.41 -9.33 -9.03
CA ASN A 44 -7.57 -10.13 -9.43
C ASN A 44 -7.27 -11.64 -9.55
N ASN A 45 -6.04 -12.07 -9.23
CA ASN A 45 -5.65 -13.48 -9.11
C ASN A 45 -5.66 -13.91 -7.65
#